data_AF-A0A7Y2CLP3-F1
#
_entry.id   AF-A0A7Y2CLP3-F1
#
_cell.length_a   1.000
_cell.length_b   1.000
_cell.length_c   1.000
_cell.angle_alpha   90.00
_cell.angle_beta   90.00
_cell.angle_gamma   90.00
#
_symmetry.space_group_name_H-M   'P 1'
#
loop_
_entity.id
_entity.type
_entity.pdbx_description
1 polymer ?
#
loop_
_entity_poly.entity_id
_entity_poly.type
_entity_poly.pdbx_seq_one_letter_code
_entity_poly.pdbx_strand_id
1 'polypeptide(L)' 'MNIPEIIERKREGGENSPEEIGALLAGLLDESVPRYQISAWLMAVLFRGMTHPETATLTRLM' A
#
# COMPACT_ATOMS: atom_id res chain seq x y z
N MET A 1 -3.32 2.81 -12.50
CA MET A 1 -3.71 2.59 -11.09
C MET A 1 -3.56 3.91 -10.35
N ASN A 2 -4.55 4.32 -9.55
CA ASN A 2 -4.54 5.63 -8.88
C ASN A 2 -4.13 5.47 -7.41
N ILE A 3 -2.89 5.85 -7.06
CA ILE A 3 -2.31 5.65 -5.71
C ILE A 3 -3.19 6.26 -4.59
N PRO A 4 -3.69 7.51 -4.72
CA PRO A 4 -4.67 8.07 -3.79
C PRO A 4 -5.87 7.17 -3.46
N GLU A 5 -6.44 6.46 -4.44
CA GLU A 5 -7.59 5.56 -4.22
C GLU A 5 -7.20 4.34 -3.39
N ILE A 6 -5.98 3.80 -3.59
CA ILE A 6 -5.45 2.69 -2.80
C ILE A 6 -5.29 3.11 -1.33
N ILE A 7 -4.75 4.31 -1.10
CA ILE A 7 -4.57 4.90 0.23
C ILE A 7 -5.92 5.15 0.90
N GLU A 8 -6.86 5.74 0.18
CA GLU A 8 -8.21 5.98 0.68
C GLU A 8 -8.88 4.67 1.08
N ARG A 9 -8.85 3.65 0.22
CA ARG A 9 -9.38 2.32 0.54
C ARG A 9 -8.79 1.79 1.85
N LYS A 10 -7.48 1.87 2.00
CA LYS A 10 -6.82 1.38 3.21
C LYS A 10 -7.20 2.21 4.43
N ARG A 11 -7.30 3.54 4.31
CA ARG A 11 -7.73 4.47 5.37
C ARG A 11 -9.15 4.18 5.86
N GLU A 12 -10.06 3.80 4.96
CA GLU A 12 -11.43 3.38 5.28
C GLU A 12 -11.50 1.98 5.91
N GLY A 13 -10.37 1.25 5.99
CA GLY A 13 -10.29 -0.10 6.56
C GLY A 13 -10.50 -1.22 5.54
N GLY A 14 -10.52 -0.91 4.24
CA GLY A 14 -10.52 -1.90 3.18
C GLY A 14 -9.17 -2.61 3.04
N GLU A 15 -9.19 -3.74 2.36
CA GLU A 15 -7.99 -4.51 2.02
C GLU A 15 -7.39 -4.04 0.69
N ASN A 16 -6.06 -4.07 0.59
CA ASN A 16 -5.34 -3.85 -0.66
C ASN A 16 -5.05 -5.18 -1.36
N SER A 17 -5.26 -5.20 -2.68
CA SER A 17 -4.94 -6.40 -3.48
C SER A 17 -3.44 -6.60 -3.64
N PRO A 18 -2.97 -7.81 -4.00
CA PRO A 18 -1.57 -8.05 -4.31
C PRO A 18 -0.99 -7.12 -5.38
N GLU A 19 -1.78 -6.79 -6.39
CA GLU A 19 -1.41 -5.88 -7.47
C GLU A 19 -1.28 -4.44 -6.96
N GLU A 20 -2.17 -4.01 -6.06
CA GLU A 20 -2.10 -2.69 -5.43
C GLU A 20 -0.86 -2.54 -4.53
N ILE A 21 -0.56 -3.55 -3.71
CA ILE A 21 0.66 -3.59 -2.88
C ILE A 21 1.90 -3.58 -3.78
N GLY A 22 1.90 -4.37 -4.85
CA GLY A 22 2.99 -4.40 -5.83
C GLY A 22 3.23 -3.06 -6.49
N ALA A 23 2.16 -2.33 -6.86
CA ALA A 23 2.29 -1.00 -7.45
C ALA A 23 2.86 0.04 -6.49
N LEU A 24 2.51 -0.01 -5.20
CA LEU A 24 3.10 0.85 -4.17
C LEU A 24 4.61 0.59 -3.99
N LEU A 25 5.00 -0.68 -3.97
CA LEU A 25 6.41 -1.07 -3.83
C LEU A 25 7.23 -0.74 -5.07
N ALA A 26 6.73 -1.08 -6.26
CA ALA A 26 7.38 -0.73 -7.53
C ALA A 26 7.55 0.78 -7.63
N GLY A 27 6.50 1.54 -7.31
CA GLY A 27 6.50 2.99 -7.28
C GLY A 27 7.47 3.62 -6.28
N LEU A 28 7.73 2.95 -5.16
CA LEU A 28 8.75 3.36 -4.19
C LEU A 28 10.17 3.11 -4.73
N LEU A 29 10.39 2.01 -5.45
CA LEU A 29 11.70 1.61 -5.99
C LEU A 29 12.10 2.41 -7.22
N ASP A 30 11.17 2.67 -8.14
CA ASP A 30 11.42 3.41 -9.38
C ASP A 30 11.18 4.92 -9.24
N GLU A 31 10.81 5.38 -8.05
CA GLU A 31 10.50 6.77 -7.70
C GLU A 31 9.33 7.38 -8.49
N SER A 32 8.52 6.57 -9.17
CA SER A 32 7.31 7.03 -9.87
C SER A 32 6.18 7.42 -8.91
N VAL A 33 6.23 6.93 -7.67
CA VAL A 33 5.29 7.31 -6.60
C VAL A 33 5.98 8.26 -5.63
N PRO A 34 5.45 9.48 -5.44
CA PRO A 34 6.02 10.42 -4.47
C PRO A 34 6.09 9.80 -3.07
N ARG A 35 7.24 9.96 -2.40
CA ARG A 35 7.50 9.37 -1.08
C ARG A 35 6.45 9.72 -0.03
N TYR A 36 5.82 10.91 -0.12
CA TYR A 36 4.74 11.30 0.79
C TYR A 36 3.48 10.44 0.66
N GLN A 37 3.20 9.89 -0.53
CA GLN A 37 2.07 8.98 -0.73
C GLN A 37 2.34 7.62 -0.08
N ILE A 38 3.58 7.13 -0.17
CA ILE A 38 4.00 5.92 0.55
C ILE A 38 3.91 6.13 2.07
N SER A 39 4.37 7.28 2.58
CA SER A 39 4.20 7.62 3.99
C SER A 39 2.73 7.69 4.42
N ALA A 40 1.86 8.25 3.59
CA ALA A 40 0.42 8.28 3.85
C ALA A 40 -0.21 6.88 3.86
N TRP A 41 0.21 6.00 2.95
CA TRP A 41 -0.20 4.59 2.96
C TRP A 41 0.25 3.86 4.22
N LEU A 42 1.53 4.02 4.61
CA LEU A 42 2.08 3.42 5.84
C LEU A 42 1.33 3.92 7.08
N MET A 43 0.92 5.19 7.12
CA MET A 43 0.09 5.72 8.19
C MET A 43 -1.30 5.07 8.23
N ALA A 44 -1.94 4.86 7.07
CA ALA A 44 -3.21 4.13 6.99
C ALA A 44 -3.06 2.68 7.49
N VAL A 45 -1.98 2.00 7.08
CA VAL A 45 -1.62 0.65 7.56
C VAL A 45 -1.41 0.64 9.08
N LEU A 46 -0.73 1.63 9.66
CA LEU A 46 -0.51 1.68 11.11
C LEU A 46 -1.82 1.74 11.89
N PHE A 47 -2.81 2.50 11.43
CA PHE A 47 -4.10 2.63 12.11
C PHE A 47 -5.09 1.50 11.84
N ARG A 48 -5.07 0.91 10.64
CA ARG A 48 -6.03 -0.13 10.23
C ARG A 48 -5.48 -1.54 10.28
N GLY A 49 -4.16 -1.70 10.39
CA GLY A 49 -3.49 -2.98 10.29
C GLY A 49 -3.47 -3.54 8.88
N MET A 50 -2.94 -4.75 8.75
CA MET A 50 -2.99 -5.57 7.53
C MET A 50 -3.59 -6.93 7.85
N THR A 51 -4.35 -7.49 6.90
CA THR A 51 -4.79 -8.87 6.98
C THR A 51 -3.61 -9.83 6.75
N HIS A 52 -3.80 -11.11 7.08
CA HIS A 52 -2.76 -12.12 6.82
C HIS A 52 -2.37 -12.20 5.33
N PRO A 53 -3.32 -12.20 4.36
CA PRO A 53 -2.99 -12.14 2.94
C PRO A 53 -2.18 -10.89 2.54
N GLU A 54 -2.57 -9.71 3.03
CA GLU A 54 -1.86 -8.46 2.76
C GLU A 54 -0.43 -8.52 3.29
N THR A 55 -0.25 -8.96 4.54
CA THR A 55 1.07 -9.06 5.18
C THR A 55 1.97 -10.05 4.44
N ALA A 56 1.45 -11.24 4.13
CA ALA A 56 2.18 -12.26 3.38
C ALA A 56 2.56 -11.77 1.98
N THR A 57 1.71 -10.94 1.36
CA THR A 57 1.97 -10.38 0.05
C THR A 57 3.03 -9.29 0.09
N LEU A 58 2.95 -8.38 1.06
CA LEU A 58 3.99 -7.39 1.31
C LEU A 58 5.35 -8.07 1.51
N THR A 59 5.43 -9.08 2.39
CA THR A 59 6.68 -9.83 2.62
C THR A 59 7.20 -10.55 1.39
N ARG A 60 6.33 -11.06 0.52
CA ARG A 60 6.75 -11.76 -0.71
C ARG A 60 7.29 -10.80 -1.79
N LEU A 61 6.80 -9.57 -1.81
CA LEU A 61 7.12 -8.58 -2.85
C LEU A 61 8.28 -7.65 -2.47
N MET A 62 8.69 -7.62 -1.19
CA MET A 62 9.92 -6.97 -0.72
C MET A 62 11.17 -7.76 -1.15
#